data_AF-A0A1W9URL1-F1
#
_entry.id   AF-A0A1W9URL1-F1
#
_cell.length_a   1.000
_cell.length_b   1.000
_cell.length_c   1.000
_cell.angle_alpha   90.00
_cell.angle_beta   90.00
_cell.angle_gamma   90.00
#
_symmetry.space_group_name_H-M   'P 1'
#
loop_
_entity.id
_entity.type
_entity.pdbx_description
1 polymer ?
#
loop_
_entity_poly.entity_id
_entity_poly.type
_entity_poly.pdbx_seq_one_letter_code
_entity_poly.pdbx_strand_id
1 'polypeptide(L)'
;MYKMWEIMERANTGPFCEADDFNYKVFMPKMKEVIKKYDIKYDPDNPVPSDDDLADRIWQAAVEFFLEVGVLNVDTHRRIMVDEAELKEALNVDTHRRIMVDEAELKEALYHAPGRFLVGDGKDTRLWESRRPESTQPPFCIFSPDITCDEEMFLPMSIA
;
A
#
# COMPACT_ATOMS: atom_id res chain seq x y z
N MET A 1 -2.94 -11.77 -11.72
CA MET A 1 -3.23 -10.33 -11.66
C MET A 1 -4.50 -10.41 -10.91
N TYR A 2 -4.61 -9.80 -9.75
CA TYR A 2 -5.93 -9.55 -9.25
C TYR A 2 -6.61 -8.60 -10.19
N LYS A 3 -7.41 -9.21 -11.05
CA LYS A 3 -8.26 -8.46 -11.90
C LYS A 3 -9.35 -7.93 -10.97
N MET A 4 -9.62 -6.63 -11.03
CA MET A 4 -10.53 -5.94 -10.12
C MET A 4 -11.81 -6.73 -9.80
N TRP A 5 -12.31 -7.53 -10.76
CA TRP A 5 -13.47 -8.41 -10.56
C TRP A 5 -13.31 -9.53 -9.53
N GLU A 6 -12.14 -10.12 -9.34
CA GLU A 6 -11.93 -11.14 -8.29
C GLU A 6 -12.02 -10.51 -6.90
N ILE A 7 -11.51 -9.28 -6.76
CA ILE A 7 -11.67 -8.49 -5.53
C ILE A 7 -13.14 -8.12 -5.33
N MET A 8 -13.85 -7.68 -6.38
CA MET A 8 -15.28 -7.41 -6.30
C MET A 8 -16.09 -8.66 -5.93
N GLU A 9 -15.74 -9.83 -6.47
CA GLU A 9 -16.40 -11.08 -6.12
C GLU A 9 -16.18 -11.43 -4.64
N ARG A 10 -14.94 -11.42 -4.16
CA ARG A 10 -14.61 -11.66 -2.74
C ARG A 10 -15.26 -10.64 -1.81
N ALA A 11 -15.37 -9.39 -2.26
CA ALA A 11 -16.07 -8.35 -1.54
C ALA A 11 -17.56 -8.65 -1.38
N ASN A 12 -18.16 -9.54 -2.18
CA ASN A 12 -19.55 -9.98 -2.04
C ASN A 12 -19.68 -11.36 -1.38
N THR A 13 -18.68 -12.24 -1.54
CA THR A 13 -18.77 -13.67 -1.16
C THR A 13 -17.87 -14.06 0.01
N GLY A 14 -16.98 -13.18 0.46
CA GLY A 14 -16.02 -13.44 1.53
C GLY A 14 -16.66 -13.73 2.90
N PRO A 15 -15.85 -14.04 3.93
CA PRO A 15 -16.34 -14.31 5.27
C PRO A 15 -17.10 -13.11 5.84
N PHE A 16 -18.26 -13.36 6.43
CA PHE A 16 -19.06 -12.32 7.09
C PHE A 16 -18.35 -11.76 8.32
N CYS A 17 -18.36 -10.45 8.49
CA CYS A 17 -17.81 -9.76 9.64
C CYS A 17 -18.44 -8.38 9.80
N GLU A 18 -19.01 -8.09 10.96
CA GLU A 18 -19.50 -6.74 11.29
C GLU A 18 -18.34 -5.78 11.54
N ALA A 19 -18.55 -4.48 11.33
CA ALA A 19 -17.50 -3.48 11.48
C ALA A 19 -16.89 -3.44 12.90
N ASP A 20 -17.73 -3.53 13.93
CA ASP A 20 -17.25 -3.58 15.32
C ASP A 20 -16.48 -4.88 15.60
N ASP A 21 -16.95 -6.00 15.08
CA ASP A 21 -16.27 -7.29 15.25
C ASP A 21 -14.93 -7.31 14.50
N PHE A 22 -14.88 -6.73 13.30
CA PHE A 22 -13.64 -6.55 12.56
C PHE A 22 -12.64 -5.72 13.37
N ASN A 23 -13.06 -4.57 13.90
CA ASN A 23 -12.17 -3.69 14.67
C ASN A 23 -11.70 -4.35 15.98
N TYR A 24 -12.62 -4.82 16.81
CA TYR A 24 -12.31 -5.24 18.18
C TYR A 24 -11.88 -6.70 18.31
N LYS A 25 -12.34 -7.60 17.42
CA LYS A 25 -12.05 -9.04 17.51
C LYS A 25 -11.02 -9.52 16.49
N VAL A 26 -10.82 -8.81 15.38
CA VAL A 26 -9.88 -9.20 14.32
C VAL A 26 -8.67 -8.26 14.27
N PHE A 27 -8.89 -6.99 13.93
CA PHE A 27 -7.87 -5.99 13.65
C PHE A 27 -7.03 -5.68 14.90
N MET A 28 -7.65 -5.19 15.98
CA MET A 28 -6.92 -4.76 17.18
C MET A 28 -6.15 -5.89 17.88
N PRO A 29 -6.70 -7.11 18.03
CA PRO A 29 -5.96 -8.22 18.62
C PRO A 29 -4.75 -8.64 17.77
N LYS A 30 -4.92 -8.82 16.45
CA LYS A 30 -3.81 -9.25 15.59
C LYS A 30 -2.74 -8.17 15.48
N MET A 31 -3.11 -6.89 15.46
CA MET A 31 -2.16 -5.78 15.49
C MET A 31 -1.28 -5.82 16.75
N LYS A 32 -1.88 -5.99 17.93
CA LYS A 32 -1.14 -6.12 19.19
C LYS A 32 -0.25 -7.35 19.22
N GLU A 33 -0.72 -8.46 18.64
CA GLU A 33 0.05 -9.69 18.53
C GLU A 33 1.31 -9.50 17.69
N VAL A 34 1.20 -8.95 16.47
CA VAL A 34 2.37 -8.77 15.59
C VAL A 34 3.33 -7.72 16.14
N ILE A 35 2.84 -6.61 16.71
CA ILE A 35 3.69 -5.59 17.33
C ILE A 35 4.55 -6.23 18.43
N LYS A 36 3.96 -7.08 19.28
CA LYS A 36 4.68 -7.79 20.33
C LYS A 36 5.62 -8.87 19.76
N LYS A 37 5.15 -9.65 18.78
CA LYS A 37 5.91 -10.75 18.16
C LYS A 37 7.20 -10.26 17.52
N TYR A 38 7.14 -9.13 16.84
CA TYR A 38 8.26 -8.54 16.11
C TYR A 38 9.00 -7.46 16.90
N ASP A 39 8.71 -7.27 18.19
CA ASP A 39 9.30 -6.25 19.09
C ASP A 39 9.36 -4.83 18.48
N ILE A 40 8.26 -4.40 17.86
CA ILE A 40 8.18 -3.08 17.21
C ILE A 40 7.98 -2.00 18.28
N LYS A 41 8.90 -1.03 18.32
CA LYS A 41 8.89 0.08 19.28
C LYS A 41 9.08 1.40 18.54
N TYR A 42 8.22 2.36 18.86
CA TYR A 42 8.35 3.73 18.37
C TYR A 42 9.31 4.51 19.26
N ASP A 43 10.26 5.20 18.64
CA ASP A 43 11.19 6.11 19.29
C ASP A 43 10.83 7.57 18.91
N PRO A 44 10.32 8.38 19.85
CA PRO A 44 9.95 9.77 19.55
C PRO A 44 11.16 10.67 19.26
N ASP A 45 12.35 10.31 19.76
CA ASP A 45 13.58 11.06 19.48
C ASP A 45 14.13 10.74 18.08
N ASN A 46 13.69 9.62 17.48
CA ASN A 46 14.06 9.16 16.16
C ASN A 46 12.85 8.68 15.33
N PRO A 47 11.97 9.61 14.87
CA PRO A 47 10.73 9.26 14.19
C PRO A 47 10.92 8.64 12.80
N VAL A 48 12.11 8.81 12.19
CA VAL A 48 12.49 8.19 10.91
C VAL A 48 13.74 7.34 11.17
N PRO A 49 13.58 6.13 11.71
CA PRO A 49 14.71 5.30 12.09
C PRO A 49 15.53 4.86 10.87
N SER A 50 16.85 4.97 10.97
CA SER A 50 17.81 4.38 10.03
C SER A 50 18.26 2.99 10.51
N ASP A 51 17.29 2.16 10.89
CA ASP A 51 17.47 0.80 11.41
C ASP A 51 16.82 -0.17 10.43
N ASP A 52 17.64 -0.79 9.58
CA ASP A 52 17.18 -1.75 8.56
C ASP A 52 16.55 -3.00 9.19
N ASP A 53 17.04 -3.45 10.35
CA ASP A 53 16.47 -4.61 11.06
C ASP A 53 15.07 -4.29 11.60
N LEU A 54 14.84 -3.06 12.07
CA LEU A 54 13.50 -2.61 12.42
C LEU A 54 12.60 -2.51 11.19
N ALA A 55 13.09 -2.01 10.07
CA ALA A 55 12.33 -1.92 8.82
C ALA A 55 11.87 -3.30 8.32
N ASP A 56 12.77 -4.30 8.34
CA ASP A 56 12.47 -5.68 7.96
C ASP A 56 11.44 -6.32 8.89
N ARG A 57 11.55 -6.09 10.21
CA ARG A 57 10.57 -6.59 11.19
C ARG A 57 9.20 -5.95 11.00
N ILE A 58 9.14 -4.65 10.70
CA ILE A 58 7.88 -3.95 10.38
C ILE A 58 7.25 -4.54 9.12
N TRP A 59 8.04 -4.77 8.08
CA TRP A 59 7.56 -5.40 6.84
C TRP A 59 6.97 -6.79 7.09
N GLN A 60 7.69 -7.66 7.80
CA GLN A 60 7.23 -9.01 8.13
C GLN A 60 5.95 -8.97 9.00
N ALA A 61 5.90 -8.09 9.99
CA ALA A 61 4.72 -7.88 10.82
C ALA A 61 3.50 -7.43 10.00
N ALA A 62 3.69 -6.49 9.06
CA ALA A 62 2.63 -5.97 8.21
C ALA A 62 2.11 -7.04 7.23
N VAL A 63 2.99 -7.83 6.64
CA VAL A 63 2.61 -8.95 5.76
C VAL A 63 1.77 -9.97 6.54
N GLU A 64 2.26 -10.43 7.69
CA GLU A 64 1.52 -11.39 8.52
C GLU A 64 0.18 -10.82 9.00
N PHE A 65 0.17 -9.55 9.41
CA PHE A 65 -1.05 -8.86 9.82
C PHE A 65 -2.07 -8.81 8.68
N PHE A 66 -1.65 -8.40 7.48
CA PHE A 66 -2.54 -8.25 6.35
C PHE A 66 -3.13 -9.57 5.88
N LEU A 67 -2.32 -10.64 5.82
CA LEU A 67 -2.80 -11.98 5.45
C LEU A 67 -3.85 -12.52 6.42
N GLU A 68 -3.70 -12.23 7.72
CA GLU A 68 -4.63 -12.68 8.76
C GLU A 68 -5.88 -11.79 8.88
N VAL A 69 -5.77 -10.49 8.61
CA VAL A 69 -6.85 -9.50 8.80
C VAL A 69 -7.63 -9.22 7.52
N GLY A 70 -6.97 -9.15 6.37
CA GLY A 70 -7.58 -8.77 5.09
C GLY A 70 -8.19 -7.37 5.11
N VAL A 71 -9.16 -7.13 4.22
CA VAL A 71 -9.85 -5.84 4.09
C VAL A 71 -11.34 -6.03 4.31
N LEU A 72 -11.96 -5.21 5.18
CA LEU A 72 -13.41 -5.22 5.36
C LEU A 72 -14.08 -4.40 4.25
N ASN A 73 -15.01 -5.02 3.53
CA ASN A 73 -16.05 -4.31 2.81
C ASN A 73 -17.21 -4.05 3.78
N VAL A 74 -17.41 -2.78 4.14
CA VAL A 74 -18.45 -2.35 5.08
C VAL A 74 -19.85 -2.42 4.50
N ASP A 75 -20.01 -2.31 3.18
CA ASP A 75 -21.33 -2.34 2.52
C ASP A 75 -21.92 -3.75 2.51
N THR A 76 -21.07 -4.77 2.34
CA THR A 76 -21.48 -6.18 2.26
C THR A 76 -21.19 -6.95 3.54
N HIS A 77 -20.55 -6.30 4.53
CA HIS A 77 -20.07 -6.91 5.77
C HIS A 77 -19.20 -8.15 5.50
N ARG A 78 -18.36 -8.11 4.46
CA ARG A 78 -17.48 -9.23 4.05
C ARG A 78 -16.01 -8.85 4.14
N ARG A 79 -15.19 -9.79 4.58
CA ARG A 79 -13.73 -9.67 4.53
C ARG A 79 -13.19 -10.18 3.20
N ILE A 80 -12.40 -9.35 2.54
CA ILE A 80 -11.60 -9.72 1.38
C ILE A 80 -10.29 -10.30 1.91
N MET A 81 -10.16 -11.62 1.79
CA MET A 81 -8.96 -12.36 2.17
C MET A 81 -8.08 -12.58 0.94
N VAL A 82 -6.77 -12.51 1.15
CA VAL A 82 -5.75 -12.85 0.15
C VAL A 82 -4.73 -13.78 0.79
N ASP A 83 -4.15 -14.67 0.00
CA ASP A 83 -3.07 -15.54 0.44
C ASP A 83 -1.67 -14.92 0.22
N GLU A 84 -0.64 -15.59 0.71
CA GLU A 84 0.74 -15.10 0.63
C GLU A 84 1.27 -15.04 -0.81
N ALA A 85 0.89 -15.99 -1.67
CA ALA A 85 1.31 -16.01 -3.06
C ALA A 85 0.69 -14.84 -3.82
N GLU A 86 -0.58 -14.61 -3.58
CA GLU A 86 -1.39 -13.50 -4.07
C GLU A 86 -0.84 -12.14 -3.64
N LEU A 87 -0.43 -12.00 -2.37
CA LEU A 87 0.19 -10.78 -1.86
C LEU A 87 1.58 -10.55 -2.48
N LYS A 88 2.41 -11.59 -2.59
CA LYS A 88 3.73 -11.51 -3.25
C LYS A 88 3.61 -11.15 -4.72
N GLU A 89 2.62 -11.69 -5.42
CA GLU A 89 2.31 -11.36 -6.81
C GLU A 89 1.86 -9.90 -6.97
N ALA A 90 1.14 -9.33 -6.01
CA ALA A 90 0.72 -7.93 -6.05
C ALA A 90 1.86 -6.95 -5.71
N LEU A 91 2.75 -7.32 -4.79
CA LEU A 91 3.85 -6.47 -4.31
C LEU A 91 5.10 -6.56 -5.21
N ASN A 92 5.34 -7.70 -5.82
CA ASN A 92 6.24 -7.78 -6.98
C ASN A 92 5.47 -7.21 -8.15
N VAL A 93 5.76 -5.98 -8.57
CA VAL A 93 5.14 -5.37 -9.74
C VAL A 93 5.49 -6.21 -10.98
N ASP A 94 4.72 -7.27 -11.27
CA ASP A 94 4.93 -8.14 -12.41
C ASP A 94 3.61 -8.46 -13.13
N THR A 95 3.62 -8.14 -14.41
CA THR A 95 2.53 -8.29 -15.36
C THR A 95 2.43 -9.74 -15.82
N HIS A 96 1.59 -10.52 -15.15
CA HIS A 96 1.05 -11.83 -15.57
C HIS A 96 1.49 -12.37 -16.92
N ARG A 97 2.60 -13.08 -16.91
CA ARG A 97 2.80 -14.22 -17.80
C ARG A 97 3.16 -15.42 -16.93
N ARG A 98 2.24 -16.39 -16.86
CA ARG A 98 2.58 -17.74 -16.37
C ARG A 98 3.51 -18.36 -17.40
N ILE A 99 4.81 -18.23 -17.16
CA ILE A 99 5.88 -18.98 -17.79
C ILE A 99 6.74 -19.47 -16.60
N MET A 100 7.32 -20.67 -16.68
CA MET A 100 8.31 -21.10 -15.71
C MET A 100 9.57 -20.28 -16.00
N VAL A 101 9.85 -19.26 -15.20
CA VAL A 101 10.90 -18.28 -15.47
C VAL A 101 11.98 -18.35 -14.40
N ASP A 102 13.26 -18.28 -14.79
CA ASP A 102 14.39 -18.31 -13.88
C ASP A 102 14.65 -16.94 -13.20
N GLU A 103 15.55 -16.90 -12.22
CA GLU A 103 15.85 -15.70 -11.41
C GLU A 103 16.37 -14.50 -12.24
N ALA A 104 16.94 -14.73 -13.42
CA ALA A 104 17.50 -13.68 -14.26
C ALA A 104 16.41 -12.91 -15.02
N GLU A 105 15.42 -13.62 -15.55
CA GLU A 105 14.29 -13.01 -16.28
C GLU A 105 13.32 -12.27 -15.33
N LEU A 106 13.18 -12.71 -14.07
CA LEU A 106 12.46 -11.96 -13.02
C LEU A 106 13.12 -10.60 -12.76
N LYS A 107 14.46 -10.54 -12.74
CA LYS A 107 15.21 -9.29 -12.56
C LYS A 107 15.04 -8.34 -13.75
N GLU A 108 14.97 -8.86 -14.99
CA GLU A 108 14.67 -8.02 -16.18
C GLU A 108 13.25 -7.46 -16.17
N ALA A 109 12.23 -8.24 -15.81
CA ALA A 109 10.84 -7.77 -15.74
C ALA A 109 10.67 -6.63 -14.71
N LEU A 110 11.31 -6.77 -13.53
CA LEU A 110 11.37 -5.74 -12.50
C LEU A 110 12.13 -4.48 -12.95
N TYR A 111 13.10 -4.62 -13.86
CA TYR A 111 13.81 -3.48 -14.48
C TYR A 111 12.93 -2.64 -15.41
N HIS A 112 11.83 -3.21 -15.93
CA HIS A 112 10.97 -2.59 -16.93
C HIS A 112 9.65 -2.02 -16.40
N ALA A 113 9.29 -2.27 -15.13
CA ALA A 113 8.18 -1.57 -14.50
C ALA A 113 8.54 -0.06 -14.39
N PRO A 114 7.74 0.86 -14.94
CA PRO A 114 8.08 2.27 -14.88
C PRO A 114 7.91 2.74 -13.42
N GLY A 115 8.96 2.64 -12.61
CA GLY A 115 9.06 3.30 -11.29
C GLY A 115 9.14 4.83 -11.41
N ARG A 116 8.65 5.36 -12.53
CA ARG A 116 8.84 6.69 -13.08
C ARG A 116 7.64 7.03 -13.97
N PHE A 117 6.90 8.05 -13.60
CA PHE A 117 5.75 8.55 -14.34
C PHE A 117 5.97 10.00 -14.73
N LEU A 118 5.58 10.39 -15.93
CA LEU A 118 5.46 11.80 -16.29
C LEU A 118 4.04 12.25 -15.97
N VAL A 119 3.92 13.21 -15.07
CA VAL A 119 2.64 13.76 -14.60
C VAL A 119 2.54 15.21 -15.07
N GLY A 120 1.37 15.61 -15.60
CA GLY A 120 1.16 16.94 -16.17
C GLY A 120 1.52 17.02 -17.66
N ASP A 121 1.31 18.18 -18.27
CA ASP A 121 1.46 18.39 -19.71
C ASP A 121 2.35 19.60 -20.05
N GLY A 122 2.99 19.56 -21.21
CA GLY A 122 3.85 20.63 -21.72
C GLY A 122 4.94 21.08 -20.74
N LYS A 123 5.00 22.38 -20.47
CA LYS A 123 5.97 22.99 -19.54
C LYS A 123 5.75 22.58 -18.07
N ASP A 124 4.57 22.07 -17.75
CA ASP A 124 4.15 21.72 -16.40
C ASP A 124 4.37 20.22 -16.11
N THR A 125 4.81 19.43 -17.09
CA THR A 125 5.19 18.03 -16.88
C THR A 125 6.30 17.90 -15.84
N ARG A 126 6.12 16.98 -14.89
CA ARG A 126 7.09 16.63 -13.85
C ARG A 126 7.29 15.12 -13.79
N LEU A 127 8.52 14.70 -13.50
CA LEU A 127 8.85 13.30 -13.26
C LEU A 127 8.46 12.94 -11.82
N TRP A 128 7.63 11.91 -11.68
CA TRP A 128 7.31 11.28 -10.41
C TRP A 128 8.02 9.93 -10.34
N GLU A 129 8.98 9.79 -9.43
CA GLU A 129 9.75 8.57 -9.24
C GLU A 129 9.91 8.20 -7.76
N SER A 130 10.26 6.93 -7.51
CA SER A 130 10.58 6.46 -6.16
C SER A 130 11.84 7.16 -5.62
N ARG A 131 11.82 7.50 -4.33
CA ARG A 131 12.96 8.05 -3.59
C ARG A 131 13.42 7.05 -2.54
N ARG A 132 14.74 6.97 -2.34
CA ARG A 132 15.34 6.24 -1.22
C ARG A 132 15.48 7.16 0.00
N PRO A 133 15.60 6.59 1.23
CA PRO A 133 16.06 7.35 2.38
C PRO A 133 17.30 8.18 2.03
N GLU A 134 17.39 9.39 2.59
CA GLU A 134 18.49 10.35 2.35
C GLU A 134 18.63 10.87 0.90
N SER A 135 17.70 10.55 0.00
CA SER A 135 17.71 11.07 -1.36
C SER A 135 17.70 12.61 -1.38
N THR A 136 18.67 13.19 -2.09
CA THR A 136 18.77 14.65 -2.30
C THR A 136 17.76 15.17 -3.32
N GLN A 137 17.08 14.28 -4.06
CA GLN A 137 15.99 14.69 -4.93
C GLN A 137 14.84 15.24 -4.07
N PRO A 138 14.21 16.37 -4.42
CA PRO A 138 13.05 16.86 -3.71
C PRO A 138 11.84 15.92 -3.88
N PRO A 139 10.89 15.89 -2.93
CA PRO A 139 9.65 15.14 -3.10
C PRO A 139 8.82 15.70 -4.26
N PHE A 140 8.00 14.84 -4.87
CA PHE A 140 6.94 15.29 -5.75
C PHE A 140 5.84 15.95 -4.90
N CYS A 141 5.59 17.23 -5.11
CA CYS A 141 4.62 17.98 -4.32
C CYS A 141 3.27 18.03 -5.05
N ILE A 142 2.24 17.40 -4.45
CA ILE A 142 0.85 17.54 -4.87
C ILE A 142 0.25 18.63 -3.98
N PHE A 143 -0.04 19.79 -4.57
CA PHE A 143 -0.71 20.90 -3.90
C PHE A 143 -2.18 20.91 -4.31
N SER A 144 -3.03 20.41 -3.44
CA SER A 144 -4.48 20.48 -3.55
C SER A 144 -5.06 21.02 -2.24
N PRO A 145 -6.24 21.65 -2.29
CA PRO A 145 -6.92 22.13 -1.09
C PRO A 145 -7.21 21.02 -0.06
N ASP A 146 -7.44 19.79 -0.50
CA ASP A 146 -7.77 18.60 0.30
C ASP A 146 -8.85 18.82 1.38
N ILE A 147 -9.71 19.82 1.19
CA ILE A 147 -10.81 20.18 2.08
C ILE A 147 -12.04 20.62 1.28
N THR A 148 -13.21 20.58 1.91
CA THR A 148 -14.42 21.21 1.37
C THR A 148 -14.30 22.73 1.42
N CYS A 149 -14.63 23.40 0.32
CA CYS A 149 -14.70 24.85 0.24
C CYS A 149 -15.96 25.28 -0.51
N ASP A 150 -16.36 26.54 -0.33
CA ASP A 150 -17.39 27.15 -1.18
C ASP A 150 -16.91 27.17 -2.63
N GLU A 151 -17.83 27.05 -3.58
CA GLU A 151 -17.52 26.97 -5.02
C GLU A 151 -16.71 28.20 -5.49
N GLU A 152 -17.05 29.38 -4.98
CA GLU A 152 -16.34 30.64 -5.27
C GLU A 152 -14.88 30.64 -4.80
N MET A 153 -14.53 29.79 -3.82
CA MET A 153 -13.19 29.65 -3.28
C MET A 153 -12.36 28.55 -3.95
N PHE A 154 -12.98 27.63 -4.70
CA PHE A 154 -12.28 26.46 -5.25
C PHE A 154 -11.12 26.84 -6.16
N LEU A 155 -11.35 27.77 -7.10
CA LEU A 155 -10.33 28.22 -8.04
C LEU A 155 -9.22 29.03 -7.33
N PRO A 156 -9.52 30.04 -6.48
CA PRO A 156 -8.48 30.72 -5.69
C PRO A 156 -7.60 29.79 -4.86
N MET A 157 -8.16 28.73 -4.28
CA MET A 157 -7.40 27.77 -3.48
C MET A 157 -6.56 26.80 -4.31
N SER A 158 -6.95 26.51 -5.55
CA SER A 158 -6.26 25.54 -6.41
C SER A 158 -5.14 26.15 -7.27
N ILE A 159 -5.10 27.49 -7.40
CA ILE A 159 -4.10 28.21 -8.20
C ILE A 159 -2.98 28.81 -7.32
N ALA A 160 -3.14 28.78 -5.99
CA ALA A 160 -2.21 29.40 -5.03
C ALA A 160 -0.85 28.71 -4.94
#